data_AF-G5BHR2-F1
#
_entry.id   AF-G5BHR2-F1
#
_cell.length_a   1.000
_cell.length_b   1.000
_cell.length_c   1.000
_cell.angle_alpha   90.00
_cell.angle_beta   90.00
_cell.angle_gamma   90.00
#
_symmetry.space_group_name_H-M   'P 1'
#
loop_
_entity.id
_entity.type
_entity.pdbx_description
1 polymer ?
#
loop_
_entity_poly.entity_id
_entity_poly.type
_entity_poly.pdbx_seq_one_letter_code
_entity_poly.pdbx_strand_id
1 'polypeptide(L)'
;MSDSKNTRKAREMLLKLAEETSIFPTNWELSERYLFVVDRLIALDAAEEFFKIASRTYPRRSGVSCLGDGQKKQPYCPFPSP
;
A
#
# COMPACT_ATOMS: atom_id res chain seq x y z
N MET A 1 -22.69 1.91 17.95
CA MET A 1 -21.67 1.77 16.90
C MET A 1 -20.37 1.50 17.61
N SER A 2 -19.67 0.41 17.28
CA SER A 2 -18.55 -0.09 18.08
C SER A 2 -17.49 0.99 18.31
N ASP A 3 -17.31 1.41 19.56
CA ASP A 3 -16.20 2.21 20.06
C ASP A 3 -14.89 1.43 19.94
N SER A 4 -14.49 1.06 18.72
CA SER A 4 -13.26 0.34 18.52
C SER A 4 -12.12 1.33 18.76
N LYS A 5 -11.39 1.12 19.86
CA LYS A 5 -10.16 1.86 20.21
C LYS A 5 -9.20 2.02 19.03
N ASN A 6 -9.28 1.10 18.06
CA ASN A 6 -8.40 1.06 16.91
C ASN A 6 -8.98 1.72 15.65
N THR A 7 -10.21 2.26 15.65
CA THR A 7 -10.83 2.91 14.46
C THR A 7 -9.91 3.98 13.88
N ARG A 8 -9.32 4.82 14.72
CA ARG A 8 -8.40 5.88 14.26
C ARG A 8 -7.17 5.30 13.57
N LYS A 9 -6.52 4.31 14.19
CA LYS A 9 -5.34 3.62 13.65
C LYS A 9 -5.68 2.86 12.36
N ALA A 10 -6.88 2.29 12.28
CA ALA A 10 -7.38 1.61 11.09
C ALA A 10 -7.56 2.58 9.91
N ARG A 11 -8.08 3.78 10.16
CA ARG A 11 -8.18 4.85 9.14
C ARG A 11 -6.80 5.25 8.63
N GLU A 12 -5.86 5.53 9.52
CA GLU A 12 -4.50 5.92 9.17
C GLU A 12 -3.81 4.83 8.33
N MET A 13 -3.97 3.56 8.71
CA MET A 13 -3.40 2.45 7.97
C MET A 13 -4.04 2.23 6.60
N LEU A 14 -5.37 2.37 6.48
CA LEU A 14 -6.06 2.26 5.20
C LEU A 14 -5.61 3.33 4.21
N LEU A 15 -5.46 4.57 4.67
CA LEU A 15 -4.96 5.68 3.86
C LEU A 15 -3.55 5.37 3.34
N LYS A 16 -2.66 4.93 4.24
CA LYS A 16 -1.30 4.53 3.88
C LYS A 16 -1.28 3.37 2.87
N LEU A 17 -2.13 2.37 3.08
CA LEU A 17 -2.22 1.20 2.20
C LEU A 17 -2.66 1.61 0.79
N ALA A 18 -3.60 2.53 0.66
CA ALA A 18 -4.05 3.05 -0.63
C ALA A 18 -3.03 3.95 -1.33
N GLU A 19 -2.21 4.65 -0.55
CA GLU A 19 -1.15 5.51 -1.06
C GLU A 19 0.06 4.69 -1.55
N GLU A 20 0.41 3.60 -0.86
CA GLU A 20 1.62 2.82 -1.19
C GLU A 20 1.35 1.59 -2.06
N THR A 21 0.09 1.14 -2.14
CA THR A 21 -0.26 -0.09 -2.86
C THR A 21 -1.39 0.15 -3.86
N SER A 22 -1.49 -0.74 -4.86
CA SER A 22 -2.60 -0.79 -5.82
C SER A 22 -3.68 -1.81 -5.43
N ILE A 23 -3.72 -2.22 -4.15
CA ILE A 23 -4.68 -3.21 -3.65
C ILE A 23 -6.14 -2.71 -3.72
N PHE A 24 -6.32 -1.39 -3.72
CA PHE A 24 -7.62 -0.76 -3.82
C PHE A 24 -7.91 -0.25 -5.24
N PRO A 25 -9.18 -0.30 -5.66
CA PRO A 25 -9.60 0.30 -6.93
C PRO A 25 -9.48 1.83 -6.90
N THR A 26 -9.46 2.47 -8.08
CA THR A 26 -9.29 3.93 -8.23
C THR A 26 -10.36 4.75 -7.50
N ASN A 27 -11.55 4.19 -7.31
CA ASN A 27 -12.71 4.82 -6.66
C ASN A 27 -12.97 4.28 -5.25
N TRP A 28 -11.93 3.73 -4.60
CA TRP A 28 -12.06 3.29 -3.23
C TRP A 28 -12.41 4.45 -2.30
N GLU A 29 -13.19 4.14 -1.25
CA GLU A 29 -13.56 5.08 -0.20
C GLU A 29 -13.26 4.43 1.15
N LEU A 30 -13.11 5.25 2.19
CA LEU A 30 -13.01 4.83 3.60
C LEU A 30 -14.34 4.27 4.11
N SER A 31 -14.82 3.21 3.46
CA SER A 31 -16.02 2.47 3.82
C SER A 31 -15.83 1.72 5.13
N GLU A 32 -16.91 1.61 5.92
CA GLU A 32 -16.94 0.82 7.15
C GLU A 32 -16.49 -0.63 6.94
N ARG A 33 -16.69 -1.19 5.76
CA ARG A 33 -16.24 -2.56 5.43
C ARG A 33 -14.73 -2.71 5.54
N TYR A 34 -13.97 -1.76 5.00
CA TYR A 34 -12.51 -1.80 5.07
C TYR A 34 -12.02 -1.47 6.48
N LEU A 35 -12.67 -0.51 7.14
CA LEU A 35 -12.34 -0.15 8.52
C LEU A 35 -12.52 -1.32 9.47
N PHE A 36 -13.60 -2.07 9.34
CA PHE A 36 -13.85 -3.25 10.16
C PHE A 36 -12.78 -4.32 9.96
N VAL A 37 -12.35 -4.58 8.72
CA VAL A 37 -11.29 -5.57 8.46
C VAL A 37 -9.97 -5.13 9.07
N VAL A 38 -9.56 -3.88 8.87
CA VAL A 38 -8.28 -3.38 9.40
C VAL A 38 -8.30 -3.25 10.92
N ASP A 39 -9.43 -2.87 11.52
CA ASP A 39 -9.61 -2.87 12.97
C ASP A 39 -9.34 -4.26 13.59
N ARG A 40 -9.84 -5.32 12.94
CA ARG A 40 -9.57 -6.71 13.36
C ARG A 40 -8.14 -7.13 13.13
N LEU A 41 -7.52 -6.73 12.02
CA LEU A 41 -6.09 -6.96 11.79
C LEU A 41 -5.23 -6.29 12.87
N ILE A 42 -5.60 -5.09 13.32
CA ILE A 42 -4.89 -4.38 14.39
C ILE A 42 -5.08 -5.10 15.73
N ALA A 43 -6.29 -5.55 16.04
CA ALA A 43 -6.55 -6.30 17.28
C ALA A 43 -5.76 -7.61 17.35
N LEU A 44 -5.40 -8.18 16.19
CA LEU A 44 -4.59 -9.39 16.06
C LEU A 44 -3.09 -9.12 15.87
N ASP A 45 -2.66 -7.85 15.90
CA ASP A 45 -1.28 -7.41 15.60
C ASP A 45 -0.75 -7.89 14.22
N ALA A 46 -1.66 -8.22 13.31
CA ALA A 46 -1.34 -8.73 11.96
C ALA A 46 -1.34 -7.63 10.89
N ALA A 47 -1.72 -6.41 11.27
CA ALA A 47 -1.97 -5.32 10.34
C ALA A 47 -0.70 -4.82 9.63
N GLU A 48 0.44 -4.82 10.33
CA GLU A 48 1.74 -4.45 9.76
C GLU A 48 2.23 -5.51 8.75
N GLU A 49 2.08 -6.79 9.07
CA GLU A 49 2.44 -7.88 8.16
C GLU A 49 1.54 -7.88 6.91
N PHE A 50 0.24 -7.64 7.08
CA PHE A 50 -0.67 -7.44 5.96
C PHE A 50 -0.20 -6.30 5.05
N PHE A 51 0.21 -5.17 5.61
CA PHE A 51 0.74 -4.03 4.87
C PHE A 51 1.99 -4.40 4.05
N LYS A 52 2.96 -5.09 4.65
CA LYS A 52 4.20 -5.54 3.97
C LYS A 52 3.91 -6.51 2.82
N ILE A 53 2.95 -7.42 3.01
CA ILE A 53 2.57 -8.37 1.96
C ILE A 53 1.84 -7.63 0.84
N ALA A 54 0.92 -6.74 1.19
CA ALA A 54 0.17 -5.94 0.22
C ALA A 54 1.09 -5.06 -0.63
N SER A 55 2.10 -4.42 -0.05
CA SER A 55 3.05 -3.57 -0.79
C SER A 55 3.92 -4.33 -1.78
N ARG A 56 4.30 -5.56 -1.44
CA ARG A 56 5.06 -6.46 -2.34
C ARG A 56 4.17 -7.08 -3.43
N THR A 57 2.93 -7.41 -3.09
CA THR A 57 2.00 -8.13 -3.99
C THR A 57 1.29 -7.16 -4.95
N TYR A 58 0.94 -5.97 -4.46
CA TYR A 58 0.23 -4.93 -5.20
C TYR A 58 1.03 -3.63 -5.17
N PRO A 59 2.24 -3.59 -5.77
CA PRO A 59 3.01 -2.36 -5.81
C PRO A 59 2.19 -1.28 -6.52
N ARG A 60 2.14 -0.07 -5.97
CA ARG A 60 1.54 1.05 -6.69
C ARG A 60 2.47 1.42 -7.84
N ARG A 61 1.91 1.58 -9.04
CA ARG A 61 2.66 2.01 -10.24
C ARG A 61 3.05 3.49 -10.15
N SER A 62 3.59 3.95 -9.03
CA SER A 62 4.41 5.14 -9.00
C SER A 62 5.83 4.69 -9.32
N GLY A 63 6.21 4.78 -10.59
CA GLY A 63 7.63 4.90 -10.90
C GLY A 63 8.17 6.04 -10.03
N VAL A 64 9.20 5.78 -9.24
CA VAL A 64 9.83 6.71 -8.28
C VAL A 64 9.10 6.82 -6.92
N SER A 65 9.42 5.90 -6.01
CA SER A 65 9.99 6.34 -4.73
C SER A 65 11.50 6.12 -4.80
N CYS A 66 12.18 6.99 -5.53
CA CYS A 66 13.62 7.17 -5.39
C CYS A 66 13.87 7.80 -4.01
N LEU A 67 13.83 6.98 -2.97
CA LEU A 67 14.69 7.17 -1.81
C LEU A 67 15.88 6.21 -1.96
N GLY A 68 16.49 6.28 -3.13
CA GLY A 68 17.82 5.80 -3.42
C GLY A 68 18.66 7.01 -3.77
N ASP A 69 19.14 7.73 -2.76
CA ASP A 69 20.36 8.50 -2.95
C ASP A 69 21.47 7.48 -3.20
N GLY A 70 21.81 7.28 -4.47
CA GLY A 70 22.94 6.45 -4.88
C GLY A 70 22.67 5.49 -6.02
N GLN A 71 23.36 5.73 -7.15
CA GLN A 71 23.78 4.76 -8.18
C GLN A 71 22.84 4.57 -9.40
N LYS A 72 22.90 5.56 -10.29
CA LYS A 72 23.23 5.43 -11.73
C LYS A 72 23.18 4.00 -12.35
N LYS A 73 22.29 3.79 -13.33
CA LYS A 73 22.57 3.67 -14.78
C LYS A 73 21.47 2.88 -15.49
N GLN A 74 20.86 3.51 -16.49
CA GLN A 74 20.04 2.84 -17.50
C GLN A 74 20.93 1.95 -18.38
N PRO A 75 20.48 0.74 -18.76
CA PRO A 75 20.90 0.13 -20.00
C PRO A 75 19.86 0.45 -21.07
N TYR A 76 20.11 1.49 -21.86
CA TYR A 76 19.51 1.59 -23.19
C TYR A 76 20.12 0.50 -24.07
N CYS A 77 19.29 -0.41 -24.57
CA CYS A 77 19.67 -1.30 -25.68
C CYS A 77 19.14 -0.68 -26.98
N PRO A 78 19.99 -0.19 -27.89
CA PRO A 78 19.56 0.08 -29.26
C PRO A 78 19.46 -1.28 -29.99
N PHE A 79 18.26 -1.62 -30.47
CA PHE A 79 18.09 -2.73 -31.40
C PHE A 79 18.68 -2.35 -32.77
N PRO A 80 19.56 -3.17 -33.38
CA PRO A 80 19.95 -2.99 -34.77
C PRO A 80 18.95 -3.70 -35.69
N SER A 81 18.44 -2.97 -36.68
CA SER A 81 17.60 -3.52 -37.75
C SER A 81 18.47 -4.05 -38.90
N PRO A 82 18.11 -5.21 -39.47
CA PRO A 82 18.23 -5.47 -40.90
C PRO A 82 16.85 -5.44 -41.60
#